data_AF-A0A3M3RZA4-F1
#
_entry.id   AF-A0A3M3RZA4-F1
#
_cell.length_a   1.000
_cell.length_b   1.000
_cell.length_c   1.000
_cell.angle_alpha   90.00
_cell.angle_beta   90.00
_cell.angle_gamma   90.00
#
_symmetry.space_group_name_H-M   'P 1'
#
loop_
_entity.id
_entity.type
_entity.pdbx_description
1 polymer ?
#
loop_
_entity_poly.entity_id
_entity_poly.type
_entity_poly.pdbx_seq_one_letter_code
_entity_poly.pdbx_strand_id
1 'polypeptide(L)'
;MQIGGSGCAVTAADDPSDTLNGGGSRLYPIPYLYYAGWLTDEQFPEVINNGTYEIAPLFKKANATVVKGLRLFRSDGSYLTLELRTPSPGFENWPADDPFVNGVIVRIARFSGNSVSNTLVDTTPTGIHGMSDAPLRPGASADDVLSGKRITVSHIDDTGATLEISDSQGSSLADHLLFERSFIEQAVQQNDEGVED
;
A
#
# COMPACT_ATOMS: atom_id res chain seq x y z
N MET A 1 7.65 6.35 -7.85
CA MET A 1 6.49 7.23 -8.18
C MET A 1 5.97 7.89 -6.91
N GLN A 2 5.10 8.90 -6.98
CA GLN A 2 4.43 9.47 -5.79
C GLN A 2 2.90 9.25 -5.85
N ILE A 3 2.32 8.82 -4.73
CA ILE A 3 0.88 8.63 -4.51
C ILE A 3 0.40 9.72 -3.56
N GLY A 4 -0.70 10.40 -3.90
CA GLY A 4 -1.28 11.47 -3.08
C GLY A 4 -0.59 12.85 -3.20
N GLY A 5 0.41 13.00 -4.07
CA GLY A 5 1.03 14.28 -4.40
C GLY A 5 0.22 15.13 -5.38
N SER A 6 0.68 16.35 -5.68
CA SER A 6 -0.02 17.35 -6.52
C SER A 6 -0.30 16.93 -7.98
N GLY A 7 0.31 15.84 -8.45
CA GLY A 7 0.05 15.25 -9.77
C GLY A 7 -0.87 14.03 -9.77
N CYS A 8 -1.37 13.60 -8.61
CA CYS A 8 -2.26 12.46 -8.49
C CYS A 8 -3.71 12.87 -8.80
N ALA A 9 -4.33 12.28 -9.82
CA ALA A 9 -5.72 12.55 -10.19
C ALA A 9 -6.61 11.34 -9.90
N VAL A 10 -7.79 11.59 -9.33
CA VAL A 10 -8.83 10.57 -9.19
C VAL A 10 -9.68 10.60 -10.45
N THR A 11 -9.88 9.45 -11.09
CA THR A 11 -10.68 9.32 -12.31
C THR A 11 -11.79 8.29 -12.11
N ALA A 12 -12.81 8.33 -12.98
CA ALA A 12 -13.85 7.31 -13.02
C ALA A 12 -13.44 6.09 -13.89
N ALA A 13 -12.14 5.85 -14.06
CA ALA A 13 -11.66 4.72 -14.83
C ALA A 13 -12.04 3.40 -14.14
N ASP A 14 -12.34 2.39 -14.96
CA ASP A 14 -12.63 1.04 -14.48
C ASP A 14 -11.42 0.46 -13.71
N ASP A 15 -11.71 -0.29 -12.66
CA ASP A 15 -10.77 -1.14 -11.93
C ASP A 15 -10.91 -2.59 -12.46
N PRO A 16 -9.95 -3.07 -13.26
CA PRO A 16 -10.00 -4.41 -13.87
C PRO A 16 -10.01 -5.56 -12.84
N SER A 17 -9.66 -5.28 -11.58
CA SER A 17 -9.56 -6.27 -10.51
C SER A 17 -10.70 -6.19 -9.49
N ASP A 18 -11.60 -5.23 -9.61
CA ASP A 18 -12.76 -5.09 -8.74
C ASP A 18 -14.04 -5.52 -9.48
N THR A 19 -14.66 -6.60 -9.00
CA THR A 19 -15.94 -7.12 -9.47
C THR A 19 -17.01 -6.02 -9.61
N LEU A 20 -17.00 -5.02 -8.72
CA LEU A 20 -18.01 -3.95 -8.68
C LEU A 20 -17.67 -2.76 -9.59
N ASN A 21 -16.46 -2.72 -10.17
CA ASN A 21 -15.96 -1.55 -10.91
C ASN A 21 -15.24 -1.94 -12.20
N GLY A 22 -15.73 -2.96 -12.90
CA GLY A 22 -15.24 -3.34 -14.26
C GLY A 22 -14.48 -4.67 -14.34
N GLY A 23 -14.21 -5.34 -13.22
CA GLY A 23 -13.53 -6.63 -13.20
C GLY A 23 -14.40 -7.84 -13.59
N GLY A 24 -15.72 -7.71 -13.65
CA GLY A 24 -16.60 -8.81 -14.07
C GLY A 24 -16.53 -10.00 -13.11
N SER A 25 -15.91 -11.12 -13.52
CA SER A 25 -15.80 -12.35 -12.70
C SER A 25 -14.58 -12.38 -11.77
N ARG A 26 -13.88 -11.26 -11.56
CA ARG A 26 -12.84 -11.17 -10.52
C ARG A 26 -13.46 -11.28 -9.13
N LEU A 27 -12.64 -11.59 -8.13
CA LEU A 27 -13.09 -11.64 -6.73
C LEU A 27 -12.87 -10.29 -6.05
N TYR A 28 -13.61 -10.05 -4.97
CA TYR A 28 -13.59 -8.77 -4.26
C TYR A 28 -12.17 -8.37 -3.78
N PRO A 29 -11.80 -7.08 -3.90
CA PRO A 29 -10.62 -6.47 -3.30
C PRO A 29 -10.45 -6.75 -1.80
N ILE A 30 -9.21 -6.82 -1.32
CA ILE A 30 -8.89 -7.04 0.09
C ILE A 30 -9.62 -6.08 1.05
N PRO A 31 -9.85 -4.78 0.74
CA PRO A 31 -10.59 -3.91 1.65
C PRO A 31 -12.04 -4.35 1.84
N TYR A 32 -12.71 -4.84 0.80
CA TYR A 32 -14.08 -5.35 0.92
C TYR A 32 -14.15 -6.64 1.73
N LEU A 33 -13.20 -7.55 1.53
CA LEU A 33 -13.12 -8.78 2.30
C LEU A 33 -12.89 -8.50 3.79
N TYR A 34 -11.96 -7.60 4.10
CA TYR A 34 -11.70 -7.18 5.48
C TYR A 34 -12.92 -6.50 6.10
N TYR A 35 -13.53 -5.54 5.39
CA TYR A 35 -14.74 -4.84 5.86
C TYR A 35 -15.92 -5.79 6.11
N ALA A 36 -16.07 -6.83 5.28
CA ALA A 36 -17.10 -7.86 5.44
C ALA A 36 -16.78 -8.90 6.53
N GLY A 37 -15.63 -8.81 7.20
CA GLY A 37 -15.22 -9.72 8.27
C GLY A 37 -14.64 -11.06 7.79
N TRP A 38 -14.24 -11.17 6.52
CA TRP A 38 -13.63 -12.39 5.96
C TRP A 38 -12.13 -12.52 6.28
N LEU A 39 -11.49 -11.41 6.62
CA LEU A 39 -10.08 -11.34 7.00
C LEU A 39 -9.96 -10.76 8.40
N THR A 40 -9.05 -11.32 9.20
CA THR A 40 -8.73 -10.78 10.53
C THR A 40 -7.66 -9.69 10.44
N ASP A 41 -7.42 -9.00 11.56
CA ASP A 41 -6.31 -8.04 11.66
C ASP A 41 -4.94 -8.71 11.50
N GLU A 42 -4.79 -9.98 11.89
CA GLU A 42 -3.55 -10.73 11.67
C GLU A 42 -3.32 -11.05 10.19
N GLN A 43 -4.39 -11.24 9.41
CA GLN A 43 -4.30 -11.50 7.97
C GLN A 43 -4.17 -10.23 7.15
N PHE A 44 -4.58 -9.08 7.68
CA PHE A 44 -4.49 -7.79 7.01
C PHE A 44 -3.98 -6.70 7.98
N PRO A 45 -2.77 -6.86 8.52
CA PRO A 45 -2.26 -6.01 9.58
C PRO A 45 -1.95 -4.60 9.09
N GLU A 46 -2.04 -3.67 10.02
CA GLU A 46 -1.52 -2.34 9.83
C GLU A 46 0.01 -2.33 9.98
N VAL A 47 0.69 -1.70 9.02
CA VAL A 47 2.14 -1.54 9.05
C VAL A 47 2.50 -0.34 9.89
N ILE A 48 2.99 -0.60 11.10
CA ILE A 48 3.42 0.43 12.06
C ILE A 48 4.92 0.71 11.94
N ASN A 49 5.72 -0.32 11.68
CA ASN A 49 7.18 -0.24 11.66
C ASN A 49 7.72 -0.34 10.23
N ASN A 50 8.91 0.21 10.02
CA ASN A 50 9.67 -0.07 8.80
C ASN A 50 10.20 -1.50 8.85
N GLY A 51 10.40 -2.10 7.69
CA GLY A 51 10.98 -3.44 7.58
C GLY A 51 10.55 -4.18 6.34
N THR A 52 10.88 -5.48 6.34
CA THR A 52 10.49 -6.42 5.29
C THR A 52 9.23 -7.15 5.71
N TYR A 53 8.27 -7.21 4.80
CA TYR A 53 6.97 -7.86 4.99
C TYR A 53 6.74 -8.87 3.88
N GLU A 54 6.06 -9.96 4.20
CA GLU A 54 5.62 -10.97 3.23
C GLU A 54 4.11 -10.98 3.16
N ILE A 55 3.57 -10.99 1.94
CA ILE A 55 2.13 -11.16 1.70
C ILE A 55 1.91 -12.35 0.78
N ALA A 56 1.01 -13.26 1.17
CA ALA A 56 0.62 -14.39 0.34
C ALA A 56 -0.49 -13.99 -0.63
N PRO A 57 -0.67 -14.72 -1.76
CA PRO A 57 -1.79 -14.47 -2.65
C PRO A 57 -3.13 -14.60 -1.91
N LEU A 58 -4.03 -13.64 -2.17
CA LEU A 58 -5.21 -13.39 -1.35
C LEU A 58 -6.08 -14.64 -1.12
N PHE A 59 -6.40 -15.37 -2.20
CA PHE A 59 -7.30 -16.53 -2.14
C PHE A 59 -6.58 -17.88 -2.07
N LYS A 60 -5.25 -17.89 -1.99
CA LYS A 60 -4.52 -19.15 -1.77
C LYS A 60 -4.84 -19.65 -0.36
N LYS A 61 -5.21 -20.92 -0.21
CA LYS A 61 -5.50 -21.50 1.10
C LYS A 61 -4.31 -21.29 2.04
N ALA A 62 -4.58 -20.74 3.22
CA ALA A 62 -3.58 -20.46 4.23
C ALA A 62 -4.19 -20.58 5.63
N ASN A 63 -3.33 -20.65 6.66
CA ASN A 63 -3.77 -20.57 8.05
C ASN A 63 -4.14 -19.11 8.43
N ALA A 64 -4.74 -18.93 9.61
CA ALA A 64 -5.19 -17.63 10.08
C ALA A 64 -4.05 -16.63 10.37
N THR A 65 -2.79 -17.09 10.45
CA THR A 65 -1.64 -16.23 10.73
C THR A 65 -0.89 -15.81 9.47
N VAL A 66 -1.28 -16.30 8.29
CA VAL A 66 -0.68 -15.85 7.03
C VAL A 66 -1.25 -14.49 6.65
N VAL A 67 -0.36 -13.52 6.52
CA VAL A 67 -0.65 -12.19 5.99
C VAL A 67 -1.07 -12.29 4.52
N LYS A 68 -2.22 -11.73 4.20
CA LYS A 68 -2.84 -11.68 2.86
C LYS A 68 -2.67 -10.35 2.15
N GLY A 69 -2.36 -9.32 2.91
CA GLY A 69 -2.05 -7.99 2.43
C GLY A 69 -1.64 -7.09 3.59
N LEU A 70 -1.34 -5.84 3.29
CA LEU A 70 -0.95 -4.84 4.28
C LEU A 70 -1.80 -3.59 4.13
N ARG A 71 -2.02 -2.88 5.24
CA ARG A 71 -2.59 -1.53 5.22
C ARG A 71 -1.67 -0.54 5.90
N LEU A 72 -1.50 0.64 5.31
CA LEU A 72 -0.71 1.74 5.86
C LEU A 72 -1.67 2.89 6.12
N PHE A 73 -1.75 3.34 7.38
CA PHE A 73 -2.61 4.47 7.74
C PHE A 73 -2.08 5.76 7.09
N ARG A 74 -3.01 6.57 6.56
CA ARG A 74 -2.71 7.83 5.88
C ARG A 74 -3.26 8.99 6.70
N SER A 75 -2.58 10.14 6.66
CA SER A 75 -2.92 11.33 7.45
C SER A 75 -4.32 11.91 7.20
N ASP A 76 -4.97 11.57 6.08
CA ASP A 76 -6.36 11.93 5.76
C ASP A 76 -7.39 10.95 6.36
N GLY A 77 -6.94 9.91 7.09
CA GLY A 77 -7.77 8.86 7.66
C GLY A 77 -8.16 7.73 6.70
N SER A 78 -7.60 7.73 5.48
CA SER A 78 -7.66 6.57 4.58
C SER A 78 -6.50 5.60 4.85
N TYR A 79 -6.47 4.50 4.12
CA TYR A 79 -5.39 3.50 4.13
C TYR A 79 -4.86 3.28 2.72
N LEU A 80 -3.54 3.16 2.59
CA LEU A 80 -2.93 2.55 1.41
C LEU A 80 -2.90 1.04 1.63
N THR A 81 -3.49 0.27 0.73
CA THR A 81 -3.58 -1.18 0.89
C THR A 81 -2.84 -1.91 -0.21
N LEU A 82 -2.18 -3.00 0.16
CA LEU A 82 -1.34 -3.82 -0.71
C LEU A 82 -1.90 -5.24 -0.75
N GLU A 83 -2.17 -5.77 -1.94
CA GLU A 83 -2.61 -7.16 -2.13
C GLU A 83 -1.91 -7.83 -3.31
N LEU A 84 -1.80 -9.14 -3.27
CA LEU A 84 -1.29 -9.96 -4.37
C LEU A 84 -2.39 -10.93 -4.83
N ARG A 85 -2.57 -11.05 -6.15
CA ARG A 85 -3.45 -12.04 -6.77
C ARG A 85 -2.62 -13.08 -7.51
N THR A 86 -3.23 -14.24 -7.71
CA THR A 86 -2.72 -15.34 -8.54
C THR A 86 -3.87 -15.82 -9.40
N PRO A 87 -3.62 -16.38 -10.59
CA PRO A 87 -4.68 -17.04 -11.34
C PRO A 87 -5.33 -18.14 -10.50
N SER A 88 -6.65 -18.25 -10.61
CA SER A 88 -7.43 -19.32 -9.99
C SER A 88 -8.43 -19.88 -11.02
N PRO A 89 -8.77 -21.18 -10.97
CA PRO A 89 -9.86 -21.70 -11.77
C PRO A 89 -11.21 -21.12 -11.33
N GLY A 90 -12.11 -20.84 -12.28
CA GLY A 90 -13.48 -20.37 -12.04
C GLY A 90 -13.61 -18.87 -11.75
N PHE A 91 -12.65 -18.27 -11.06
CA PHE A 91 -12.53 -16.84 -10.77
C PHE A 91 -11.06 -16.43 -10.87
N GLU A 92 -10.70 -15.17 -11.14
CA GLU A 92 -9.29 -14.77 -11.37
C GLU A 92 -8.66 -15.47 -12.60
N ASN A 93 -9.39 -15.60 -13.71
CA ASN A 93 -8.91 -16.15 -14.99
C ASN A 93 -7.95 -15.22 -15.76
N TRP A 94 -7.00 -14.60 -15.07
CA TRP A 94 -5.99 -13.73 -15.68
C TRP A 94 -5.01 -14.53 -16.55
N PRO A 95 -4.52 -13.96 -17.66
CA PRO A 95 -3.30 -14.45 -18.30
C PRO A 95 -2.17 -14.56 -17.27
N ALA A 96 -1.32 -15.57 -17.39
CA ALA A 96 -0.24 -15.80 -16.43
C ALA A 96 0.80 -14.68 -16.40
N ASP A 97 0.88 -13.86 -17.44
CA ASP A 97 1.76 -12.69 -17.60
C ASP A 97 1.06 -11.36 -17.30
N ASP A 98 -0.21 -11.38 -16.91
CA ASP A 98 -0.98 -10.17 -16.63
C ASP A 98 -0.40 -9.36 -15.46
N PRO A 99 -0.35 -8.02 -15.54
CA PRO A 99 0.10 -7.17 -14.44
C PRO A 99 -0.54 -7.47 -13.09
N PHE A 100 -1.84 -7.79 -13.05
CA PHE A 100 -2.59 -8.00 -11.82
C PHE A 100 -2.24 -9.28 -11.06
N VAL A 101 -1.55 -10.23 -11.71
CA VAL A 101 -1.05 -11.45 -11.06
C VAL A 101 0.48 -11.52 -10.98
N ASN A 102 1.17 -10.47 -11.45
CA ASN A 102 2.63 -10.34 -11.45
C ASN A 102 3.08 -9.00 -10.84
N GLY A 103 2.27 -8.44 -9.96
CA GLY A 103 2.48 -7.16 -9.32
C GLY A 103 1.63 -7.05 -8.07
N VAL A 104 2.01 -6.12 -7.19
CA VAL A 104 1.26 -5.82 -5.99
C VAL A 104 0.22 -4.76 -6.34
N ILE A 105 -1.05 -5.11 -6.19
CA ILE A 105 -2.15 -4.18 -6.43
C ILE A 105 -2.19 -3.20 -5.26
N VAL A 106 -2.16 -1.92 -5.60
CA VAL A 106 -2.15 -0.81 -4.63
C VAL A 106 -3.50 -0.12 -4.68
N ARG A 107 -4.11 0.12 -3.52
CA ARG A 107 -5.43 0.76 -3.43
C ARG A 107 -5.45 1.80 -2.31
N ILE A 108 -6.29 2.81 -2.47
CA ILE A 108 -6.68 3.70 -1.37
C ILE A 108 -8.05 3.26 -0.88
N ALA A 109 -8.15 2.93 0.41
CA ALA A 109 -9.38 2.50 1.04
C ALA A 109 -9.75 3.40 2.21
N ARG A 110 -11.05 3.62 2.42
CA ARG A 110 -11.56 4.25 3.64
C ARG A 110 -12.62 3.36 4.24
N PHE A 111 -12.44 3.03 5.52
CA PHE A 111 -13.41 2.28 6.29
C PHE A 111 -14.22 3.25 7.15
N SER A 112 -15.53 3.27 6.95
CA SER A 112 -16.49 3.99 7.78
C SER A 112 -17.56 3.02 8.26
N GLY A 113 -18.19 3.29 9.40
CA GLY A 113 -18.98 2.30 10.14
C GLY A 113 -19.97 1.47 9.30
N ASN A 114 -20.58 2.03 8.25
CA ASN A 114 -21.48 1.31 7.35
C ASN A 114 -21.07 1.34 5.86
N SER A 115 -19.85 1.78 5.52
CA SER A 115 -19.40 1.84 4.14
C SER A 115 -17.88 1.71 4.01
N VAL A 116 -17.46 1.19 2.87
CA VAL A 116 -16.04 1.10 2.49
C VAL A 116 -15.88 1.71 1.11
N SER A 117 -14.96 2.66 0.98
CA SER A 117 -14.46 3.10 -0.32
C SER A 117 -13.19 2.33 -0.65
N ASN A 118 -12.97 2.09 -1.94
CA ASN A 118 -11.82 1.39 -2.45
C ASN A 118 -11.52 1.94 -3.86
N THR A 119 -10.29 2.38 -4.09
CA THR A 119 -9.89 3.01 -5.35
C THR A 119 -8.53 2.46 -5.75
N LEU A 120 -8.45 1.88 -6.96
CA LEU A 120 -7.20 1.41 -7.53
C LEU A 120 -6.23 2.57 -7.72
N VAL A 121 -4.97 2.35 -7.37
CA VAL A 121 -3.88 3.29 -7.62
C VAL A 121 -3.10 2.81 -8.83
N ASP A 122 -3.04 3.65 -9.85
CA ASP A 122 -2.16 3.46 -10.99
C ASP A 122 -0.71 3.74 -10.58
N THR A 123 0.12 2.68 -10.55
CA THR A 123 1.54 2.81 -10.24
C THR A 123 2.45 3.03 -11.44
N THR A 124 1.85 3.08 -12.63
CA THR A 124 2.48 3.27 -13.94
C THR A 124 1.84 4.45 -14.69
N PRO A 125 1.64 5.64 -14.08
CA PRO A 125 0.82 6.73 -14.66
C PRO A 125 1.37 7.38 -15.93
N THR A 126 2.58 6.99 -16.35
CA THR A 126 3.20 7.42 -17.63
C THR A 126 3.02 6.38 -18.74
N GLY A 127 2.47 5.22 -18.41
CA GLY A 127 2.17 4.13 -19.33
C GLY A 127 0.99 4.47 -20.24
N ILE A 128 0.92 3.79 -21.38
CA ILE A 128 -0.16 3.94 -22.36
C ILE A 128 -1.35 3.01 -22.07
N HIS A 129 -1.25 2.16 -21.05
CA HIS A 129 -2.22 1.11 -20.74
C HIS A 129 -3.26 1.52 -19.68
N GLY A 130 -3.17 2.75 -19.17
CA GLY A 130 -4.11 3.27 -18.16
C GLY A 130 -4.14 2.39 -16.91
N MET A 131 -5.33 2.00 -16.46
CA MET A 131 -5.47 1.17 -15.25
C MET A 131 -5.08 -0.32 -15.47
N SER A 132 -4.81 -0.75 -16.70
CA SER A 132 -4.52 -2.16 -16.99
C SER A 132 -3.13 -2.61 -16.53
N ASP A 133 -2.18 -1.69 -16.34
CA ASP A 133 -0.83 -1.98 -15.81
C ASP A 133 -0.57 -1.38 -14.43
N ALA A 134 -1.64 -0.92 -13.76
CA ALA A 134 -1.62 -0.27 -12.46
C ALA A 134 -0.80 -0.96 -11.34
N PRO A 135 -0.72 -2.30 -11.22
CA PRO A 135 -0.01 -2.97 -10.12
C PRO A 135 1.49 -2.65 -10.06
N LEU A 136 2.00 -2.46 -8.83
CA LEU A 136 3.40 -2.18 -8.57
C LEU A 136 4.25 -3.41 -8.87
N ARG A 137 5.14 -3.30 -9.85
CA ARG A 137 5.98 -4.41 -10.32
C ARG A 137 7.15 -4.73 -9.38
N PRO A 138 7.67 -5.96 -9.40
CA PRO A 138 8.96 -6.29 -8.76
C PRO A 138 10.07 -5.34 -9.23
N GLY A 139 10.91 -4.91 -8.28
CA GLY A 139 11.97 -3.93 -8.48
C GLY A 139 11.52 -2.47 -8.52
N ALA A 140 10.21 -2.18 -8.46
CA ALA A 140 9.68 -0.82 -8.44
C ALA A 140 9.30 -0.35 -7.03
N SER A 141 9.24 0.97 -6.86
CA SER A 141 8.84 1.62 -5.61
C SER A 141 7.81 2.73 -5.81
N ALA A 142 6.92 2.87 -4.81
CA ALA A 142 5.96 3.94 -4.70
C ALA A 142 6.07 4.67 -3.34
N ASP A 143 6.10 5.99 -3.38
CA ASP A 143 6.09 6.85 -2.20
C ASP A 143 4.65 7.36 -1.96
N ASP A 144 4.00 6.94 -0.89
CA ASP A 144 2.72 7.52 -0.48
C ASP A 144 2.99 8.66 0.50
N VAL A 145 2.72 9.90 0.04
CA VAL A 145 3.06 11.10 0.81
C VAL A 145 2.20 11.24 2.06
N LEU A 146 1.00 10.65 2.08
CA LEU A 146 0.08 10.78 3.20
C LEU A 146 0.36 9.81 4.36
N SER A 147 0.88 8.61 4.08
CA SER A 147 1.46 7.73 5.11
C SER A 147 2.92 8.07 5.43
N GLY A 148 3.60 8.81 4.54
CA GLY A 148 5.02 9.12 4.67
C GLY A 148 5.91 7.88 4.47
N LYS A 149 5.43 6.89 3.73
CA LYS A 149 6.10 5.61 3.52
C LYS A 149 6.44 5.38 2.05
N ARG A 150 7.58 4.71 1.83
CA ARG A 150 8.00 4.10 0.58
C ARG A 150 7.70 2.62 0.63
N ILE A 151 7.08 2.11 -0.43
CA ILE A 151 6.79 0.71 -0.64
C ILE A 151 7.63 0.24 -1.82
N THR A 152 8.48 -0.76 -1.61
CA THR A 152 9.27 -1.40 -2.66
C THR A 152 8.88 -2.87 -2.77
N VAL A 153 8.54 -3.33 -3.97
CA VAL A 153 8.31 -4.76 -4.21
C VAL A 153 9.67 -5.38 -4.54
N SER A 154 10.27 -6.10 -3.61
CA SER A 154 11.60 -6.69 -3.84
C SER A 154 11.53 -7.98 -4.65
N HIS A 155 10.50 -8.80 -4.40
CA HIS A 155 10.34 -10.10 -5.04
C HIS A 155 8.88 -10.52 -5.10
N ILE A 156 8.51 -11.29 -6.13
CA ILE A 156 7.22 -12.01 -6.23
C ILE A 156 7.51 -13.42 -6.75
N ASP A 157 6.93 -14.42 -6.12
CA ASP A 157 6.90 -15.81 -6.58
C ASP A 157 5.55 -16.48 -6.24
N ASP A 158 5.45 -17.79 -6.48
CA ASP A 158 4.25 -18.58 -6.24
C ASP A 158 3.81 -18.63 -4.76
N THR A 159 4.70 -18.28 -3.83
CA THR A 159 4.44 -18.24 -2.38
C THR A 159 3.89 -16.90 -1.93
N GLY A 160 4.32 -15.80 -2.57
CA GLY A 160 3.90 -14.46 -2.20
C GLY A 160 4.75 -13.34 -2.79
N ALA A 161 4.55 -12.14 -2.26
CA ALA A 161 5.37 -10.97 -2.52
C ALA A 161 6.16 -10.60 -1.25
N THR A 162 7.41 -10.21 -1.44
CA THR A 162 8.25 -9.59 -0.41
C THR A 162 8.26 -8.08 -0.65
N LEU A 163 7.95 -7.34 0.41
CA LEU A 163 7.78 -5.89 0.41
C LEU A 163 8.77 -5.27 1.38
N GLU A 164 9.51 -4.27 0.93
CA GLU A 164 10.25 -3.37 1.82
C GLU A 164 9.43 -2.10 2.07
N ILE A 165 9.20 -1.81 3.34
CA ILE A 165 8.52 -0.60 3.79
C ILE A 165 9.52 0.25 4.57
N SER A 166 9.74 1.47 4.11
CA SER A 166 10.61 2.45 4.77
C SER A 166 9.94 3.81 4.82
N ASP A 167 10.52 4.78 5.54
CA ASP A 167 10.08 6.16 5.42
C ASP A 167 10.40 6.70 4.01
N SER A 168 9.49 7.52 3.47
CA SER A 168 9.71 8.22 2.20
C SER A 168 10.48 9.52 2.44
N GLN A 169 11.42 9.82 1.55
CA GLN A 169 12.17 11.08 1.57
C GLN A 169 11.23 12.24 1.22
N GLY A 170 11.21 13.30 2.04
CA GLY A 170 10.32 14.46 1.88
C GLY A 170 8.91 14.28 2.46
N SER A 171 8.71 13.30 3.35
CA SER A 171 7.51 13.20 4.18
C SER A 171 7.47 14.39 5.15
N SER A 172 6.43 15.22 5.08
CA SER A 172 6.27 16.37 5.99
C SER A 172 6.22 15.95 7.46
N LEU A 173 5.84 14.71 7.77
CA LEU A 173 5.86 14.15 9.13
C LEU A 173 7.28 13.75 9.57
N ALA A 174 8.08 13.18 8.66
CA ALA A 174 9.49 12.91 8.93
C ALA A 174 10.28 14.22 9.05
N ASP A 175 9.99 15.20 8.20
CA ASP A 175 10.57 16.54 8.26
C ASP A 175 10.15 17.27 9.55
N HIS A 176 8.90 17.14 10.02
CA HIS A 176 8.49 17.72 11.31
C HIS A 176 9.20 17.08 12.50
N LEU A 177 9.37 15.76 12.48
CA LEU A 177 10.09 15.03 13.54
C LEU A 177 11.59 15.32 13.54
N LEU A 178 12.20 15.52 12.37
CA LEU A 178 13.60 15.93 12.24
C LEU A 178 13.79 17.40 12.63
N PHE A 179 12.84 18.28 12.27
CA PHE A 179 12.83 19.67 12.67
C PHE A 179 12.74 19.79 14.20
N GLU A 180 11.79 19.12 14.86
CA GLU A 180 11.68 19.15 16.33
C GLU A 180 12.93 18.62 17.04
N ARG A 181 13.59 17.57 16.51
CA ARG A 181 14.86 17.07 17.08
C ARG A 181 16.00 18.08 16.95
N SER A 182 16.08 18.82 15.84
CA SER A 182 17.08 19.87 15.64
C SER A 182 16.95 21.02 16.65
N PHE A 183 15.74 21.40 17.04
CA PHE A 183 15.54 22.45 18.06
C PHE A 183 15.93 21.98 19.46
N ILE A 184 15.64 20.71 19.78
CA ILE A 184 16.00 20.14 21.08
C ILE A 184 17.52 20.04 21.21
N GLU A 185 18.24 19.59 20.19
CA GLU A 185 19.71 19.53 20.22
C GLU A 185 20.34 20.93 20.35
N GLN A 186 19.85 21.93 19.62
CA GLN A 186 20.34 23.31 19.74
C GLN A 186 20.06 23.93 21.12
N ALA A 187 18.88 23.68 21.70
CA ALA A 187 18.52 24.17 23.03
C ALA A 187 19.34 23.49 24.14
N VAL A 188 19.70 22.21 23.98
CA VAL A 188 20.58 21.50 24.90
C VAL A 188 22.00 22.05 24.82
N GLN A 189 22.50 22.35 23.62
CA GLN A 189 23.85 22.87 23.41
C GLN A 189 24.03 24.32 23.91
N GLN A 190 22.98 25.15 23.80
CA GLN A 190 22.98 26.51 24.37
C GLN A 190 22.97 26.55 25.91
N ASN A 191 22.46 25.50 26.56
CA ASN A 191 22.42 25.43 28.02
C ASN A 191 23.75 24.92 28.63
N ASP A 192 24.63 24.30 27.83
CA ASP A 192 25.93 23.79 28.27
C ASP A 192 27.07 24.81 28.11
N GLU A 193 26.88 25.88 27.32
CA GLU A 193 27.87 26.96 27.13
C GLU A 193 27.69 28.14 28.13
N GLY A 194 26.78 28.00 29.11
CA GLY A 194 26.36 29.09 30.00
C GLY A 194 26.86 29.01 31.45
N VAL A 195 27.94 28.27 31.74
CA VAL A 195 28.55 28.22 33.09
C VAL A 195 30.07 28.21 32.98
N GLU A 196 30.69 29.37 32.76
CA GLU A 196 32.06 29.63 33.24
C GLU A 196 32.12 31.07 33.80
N ASP A 197 32.71 31.17 35.00
CA ASP A 197 32.71 32.30 35.96
C ASP A 197 33.19 33.67 35.44
#